data_AF-A0A135UFX2-F1
#
_entry.id   AF-A0A135UFX2-F1
#
_cell.length_a   1.000
_cell.length_b   1.000
_cell.length_c   1.000
_cell.angle_alpha   90.00
_cell.angle_beta   90.00
_cell.angle_gamma   90.00
#
_symmetry.space_group_name_H-M   'P 1'
#
loop_
_entity.id
_entity.type
_entity.pdbx_description
1 polymer ?
#
loop_
_entity_poly.entity_id
_entity_poly.type
_entity_poly.pdbx_seq_one_letter_code
_entity_poly.pdbx_strand_id
1 'polypeptide(L)'
;MDPEDGYDDEVEARSRGTSEQKIDEIDSRLNEAADLLKSVHDKLKTDPVAPYHTPTSTFMSRSIESGSSPEMVMEGESSLAAQFSFAEDFIEEVAKTDFLRTSGFKMTESLENLSNIFDRPNPKIPFEEKNLRVPLEPTPWPEDRTGRVSVNSFKIGGANAHVVIESAAAFLGRLERPSVPDPMSSIWNQAQLMTYSANTADSLRRQVVNNQRYIAKHTEILNDIAYTLAARRAQLPQRAFSIMENGIELNTSTLVKAPSTPNDLALVFTGQGAQWPGMALELMLSNRVFAQSIRHMDKVLRLLPDGPSWALIEELNKPKESSRLQEVCISQPLCTVVQIALVDTIRATAGIKPFAVVGHSSGEMAAVYACGKLTSNETIVAAYYRGIVSSEVTKSGAMAAVGLGRTEVNPFLRLGVGIACENSPSSVTISGNAHIIESVLTQIREAKPDDLARLLKVDTAYHSHHMQEVGDRYLTLMSLSDWKSNSTSRLGSAGVKYEWIPTAHPTYGWNLPFTYHVESVNTEN
;
A
#
# COMPACT_ATOMS: atom_id res chain seq x y z
N MET A 1 -38.04 -54.50 -54.54
CA MET A 1 -37.66 -53.80 -55.78
C MET A 1 -38.01 -52.35 -55.53
N ASP A 2 -36.97 -51.51 -55.49
CA ASP A 2 -36.90 -50.13 -54.99
C ASP A 2 -37.82 -49.12 -55.72
N PRO A 3 -37.85 -47.85 -55.26
CA PRO A 3 -36.79 -46.91 -55.69
C PRO A 3 -36.15 -46.05 -54.58
N GLU A 4 -34.93 -45.62 -54.93
CA GLU A 4 -33.95 -44.77 -54.27
C GLU A 4 -34.25 -43.25 -54.30
N ASP A 5 -33.37 -42.53 -53.58
CA ASP A 5 -32.80 -41.18 -53.83
C ASP A 5 -33.45 -39.91 -53.24
N GLY A 6 -32.66 -39.24 -52.38
CA GLY A 6 -32.85 -37.84 -52.01
C GLY A 6 -32.38 -37.40 -50.61
N TYR A 7 -31.14 -37.70 -50.20
CA TYR A 7 -30.52 -37.10 -49.00
C TYR A 7 -29.01 -36.97 -49.26
N ASP A 8 -28.49 -35.76 -49.55
CA ASP A 8 -27.16 -35.33 -49.05
C ASP A 8 -26.69 -33.88 -49.30
N ASP A 9 -27.43 -32.95 -49.93
CA ASP A 9 -26.82 -31.64 -50.28
C ASP A 9 -27.11 -30.46 -49.32
N GLU A 10 -28.04 -30.54 -48.37
CA GLU A 10 -28.40 -29.38 -47.52
C GLU A 10 -27.67 -29.27 -46.17
N VAL A 11 -26.95 -30.32 -45.74
CA VAL A 11 -26.26 -30.32 -44.43
C VAL A 11 -24.80 -29.84 -44.55
N GLU A 12 -24.14 -30.03 -45.69
CA GLU A 12 -22.77 -29.51 -45.92
C GLU A 12 -22.70 -27.99 -46.13
N ALA A 13 -23.76 -27.37 -46.67
CA ALA A 13 -23.76 -25.92 -46.92
C ALA A 13 -23.91 -25.07 -45.64
N ARG A 14 -24.55 -25.60 -44.58
CA ARG A 14 -24.73 -24.90 -43.30
C ARG A 14 -23.52 -24.99 -42.37
N SER A 15 -22.65 -26.00 -42.51
CA SER A 15 -21.45 -26.12 -41.67
C SER A 15 -20.32 -25.19 -42.15
N ARG A 16 -20.12 -25.04 -43.47
CA ARG A 16 -19.07 -24.16 -44.05
C ARG A 16 -19.28 -22.67 -43.77
N GLY A 17 -20.53 -22.19 -43.78
CA GLY A 17 -20.83 -20.77 -43.52
C GLY A 17 -20.58 -20.29 -42.08
N THR A 18 -20.47 -21.20 -41.11
CA THR A 18 -20.23 -20.85 -39.69
C THR A 18 -18.75 -20.94 -39.28
N SER A 19 -17.91 -21.63 -40.08
CA SER A 19 -16.47 -21.68 -39.88
C SER A 19 -15.74 -20.47 -40.45
N GLU A 20 -16.13 -19.99 -41.65
CA GLU A 20 -15.51 -18.80 -42.27
C GLU A 20 -15.79 -17.53 -41.45
N GLN A 21 -17.03 -17.35 -40.97
CA GLN A 21 -17.38 -16.22 -40.10
C GLN A 21 -16.60 -16.20 -38.77
N LYS A 22 -16.24 -17.37 -38.23
CA LYS A 22 -15.43 -17.47 -37.01
C LYS A 22 -13.96 -17.20 -37.25
N ILE A 23 -13.45 -17.51 -38.45
CA ILE A 23 -12.06 -17.23 -38.84
C ILE A 23 -11.90 -15.71 -39.05
N ASP A 24 -12.85 -15.07 -39.74
CA ASP A 24 -12.84 -13.61 -39.94
C ASP A 24 -12.91 -12.83 -38.60
N GLU A 25 -13.68 -13.33 -37.62
CA GLU A 25 -13.75 -12.74 -36.28
C GLU A 25 -12.44 -12.91 -35.49
N ILE A 26 -11.73 -14.03 -35.67
CA ILE A 26 -10.43 -14.28 -35.04
C ILE A 26 -9.35 -13.40 -35.67
N ASP A 27 -9.32 -13.31 -37.00
CA ASP A 27 -8.36 -12.46 -37.72
C ASP A 27 -8.56 -10.98 -37.41
N SER A 28 -9.82 -10.52 -37.27
CA SER A 28 -10.10 -9.16 -36.82
C SER A 28 -9.54 -8.88 -35.42
N ARG A 29 -9.63 -9.83 -34.48
CA ARG A 29 -9.12 -9.66 -33.11
C ARG A 29 -7.60 -9.77 -33.01
N LEU A 30 -6.97 -10.57 -33.88
CA LEU A 30 -5.52 -10.64 -34.00
C LEU A 30 -4.93 -9.34 -34.58
N ASN A 31 -5.61 -8.75 -35.57
CA ASN A 31 -5.22 -7.45 -36.13
C ASN A 31 -5.36 -6.31 -35.11
N GLU A 32 -6.45 -6.26 -34.32
CA GLU A 32 -6.59 -5.31 -33.22
C GLU A 32 -5.48 -5.47 -32.15
N ALA A 33 -5.11 -6.71 -31.82
CA ALA A 33 -4.03 -6.98 -30.87
C ALA A 33 -2.66 -6.54 -31.41
N ALA A 34 -2.41 -6.74 -32.72
CA ALA A 34 -1.19 -6.29 -33.37
C ALA A 34 -1.07 -4.76 -33.39
N ASP A 35 -2.16 -4.04 -33.65
CA ASP A 35 -2.19 -2.58 -33.61
C ASP A 35 -1.99 -2.03 -32.19
N LEU A 36 -2.54 -2.72 -31.17
CA LEU A 36 -2.33 -2.37 -29.76
C LEU A 36 -0.86 -2.52 -29.35
N LEU A 37 -0.20 -3.60 -29.79
CA LEU A 37 1.21 -3.85 -29.53
C LEU A 37 2.12 -2.84 -30.24
N LYS A 38 1.77 -2.43 -31.47
CA LYS A 38 2.46 -1.35 -32.20
C LYS A 38 2.35 -0.02 -31.47
N SER A 39 1.16 0.32 -30.97
CA SER A 39 0.91 1.54 -30.16
C SER A 39 1.72 1.57 -28.87
N VAL A 40 1.86 0.43 -28.18
CA VAL A 40 2.71 0.30 -26.98
C VAL A 40 4.19 0.43 -27.34
N HIS A 41 4.62 -0.18 -28.44
CA HIS A 41 5.99 -0.10 -28.94
C HIS A 41 6.41 1.34 -29.30
N ASP A 42 5.52 2.09 -29.97
CA ASP A 42 5.81 3.47 -30.37
C ASP A 42 5.80 4.43 -29.17
N LYS A 43 4.95 4.20 -28.16
CA LYS A 43 4.99 4.96 -26.88
C LYS A 43 6.28 4.76 -26.10
N LEU A 44 6.90 3.60 -26.19
CA LEU A 44 8.18 3.30 -25.52
C LEU A 44 9.39 3.95 -26.20
N LYS A 45 9.26 4.42 -27.46
CA LYS A 45 10.36 5.07 -28.20
C LYS A 45 10.50 6.56 -27.94
N THR A 46 9.47 7.23 -27.41
CA THR A 46 9.42 8.71 -27.38
C THR A 46 9.73 9.36 -26.04
N ASP A 47 10.06 8.59 -24.99
CA ASP A 47 10.25 9.14 -23.63
C ASP A 47 11.72 9.03 -23.17
N PRO A 48 12.48 10.15 -23.08
CA PRO A 48 13.84 10.13 -22.55
C PRO A 48 13.83 10.48 -21.05
N VAL A 49 14.21 9.53 -20.18
CA VAL A 49 15.05 9.67 -18.96
C VAL A 49 14.97 8.39 -18.08
N ALA A 50 16.15 7.87 -17.68
CA ALA A 50 16.41 6.65 -16.88
C ALA A 50 16.73 7.00 -15.40
N PRO A 51 17.05 6.05 -14.47
CA PRO A 51 16.94 4.58 -14.49
C PRO A 51 16.26 3.98 -13.22
N TYR A 52 15.42 2.95 -13.38
CA TYR A 52 15.20 1.93 -12.33
C TYR A 52 15.16 0.55 -12.99
N HIS A 53 16.16 -0.27 -12.68
CA HIS A 53 16.33 -1.61 -13.22
C HIS A 53 15.30 -2.58 -12.64
N THR A 54 14.46 -3.12 -13.51
CA THR A 54 13.77 -4.40 -13.32
C THR A 54 14.01 -5.21 -14.60
N PRO A 55 14.68 -6.37 -14.56
CA PRO A 55 14.80 -7.21 -15.75
C PRO A 55 13.54 -8.05 -15.87
N THR A 56 12.55 -7.59 -16.63
CA THR A 56 11.63 -8.49 -17.32
C THR A 56 12.35 -8.98 -18.56
N SER A 57 12.81 -10.23 -18.55
CA SER A 57 13.36 -10.91 -19.71
C SER A 57 12.24 -11.16 -20.73
N THR A 58 12.06 -10.25 -21.68
CA THR A 58 11.25 -10.49 -22.87
C THR A 58 12.16 -11.11 -23.93
N PHE A 59 11.91 -12.38 -24.27
CA PHE A 59 12.54 -13.04 -25.41
C PHE A 59 12.12 -12.31 -26.71
N MET A 60 13.07 -11.68 -27.40
CA MET A 60 12.92 -11.26 -28.79
C MET A 60 13.57 -12.31 -29.70
N SER A 61 12.78 -13.05 -30.46
CA SER A 61 13.26 -13.76 -31.65
C SER A 61 13.36 -12.75 -32.79
N ARG A 62 14.58 -12.49 -33.29
CA ARG A 62 14.78 -11.84 -34.59
C ARG A 62 14.71 -12.92 -35.67
N SER A 63 13.64 -12.91 -36.46
CA SER A 63 13.60 -13.62 -37.74
C SER A 63 14.27 -12.76 -38.82
N ILE A 64 15.20 -13.36 -39.54
CA ILE A 64 15.87 -12.78 -40.71
C ILE A 64 14.87 -12.86 -41.88
N GLU A 65 14.59 -11.71 -42.51
CA GLU A 65 13.85 -11.64 -43.76
C GLU A 65 14.71 -12.17 -44.93
N SER A 66 14.15 -13.11 -45.68
CA SER A 66 14.44 -13.25 -47.11
C SER A 66 13.15 -13.66 -47.81
N GLY A 67 12.59 -12.75 -48.61
CA GLY A 67 11.31 -12.93 -49.29
C GLY A 67 11.38 -13.83 -50.52
N SER A 68 10.28 -14.53 -50.83
CA SER A 68 9.42 -14.34 -52.02
C SER A 68 8.44 -15.52 -52.22
N SER A 69 7.14 -15.23 -52.05
CA SER A 69 5.87 -15.68 -52.70
C SER A 69 5.60 -17.17 -53.10
N PRO A 70 4.33 -17.57 -53.37
CA PRO A 70 3.22 -17.79 -52.43
C PRO A 70 2.54 -19.19 -52.60
N GLU A 71 1.58 -19.48 -51.72
CA GLU A 71 0.53 -20.53 -51.81
C GLU A 71 0.90 -22.02 -51.61
N MET A 72 0.59 -22.51 -50.40
CA MET A 72 -0.27 -23.69 -50.24
C MET A 72 -0.86 -23.69 -48.83
N VAL A 73 -2.13 -23.32 -48.71
CA VAL A 73 -2.93 -23.53 -47.50
C VAL A 73 -3.16 -25.03 -47.36
N MET A 74 -2.52 -25.65 -46.36
CA MET A 74 -2.72 -27.06 -46.02
C MET A 74 -2.69 -27.18 -44.50
N GLU A 75 -3.83 -27.57 -43.90
CA GLU A 75 -4.12 -28.29 -42.63
C GLU A 75 -3.03 -28.47 -41.53
N GLY A 76 -2.04 -27.57 -41.42
CA GLY A 76 -0.85 -27.73 -40.59
C GLY A 76 -0.71 -26.70 -39.47
N GLU A 77 -1.49 -25.62 -39.48
CA GLU A 77 -1.39 -24.55 -38.47
C GLU A 77 -1.82 -25.01 -37.07
N SER A 78 -2.75 -25.95 -36.97
CA SER A 78 -3.16 -26.55 -35.69
C SER A 78 -2.08 -27.44 -35.05
N SER A 79 -1.17 -28.00 -35.86
CA SER A 79 -0.11 -28.92 -35.43
C SER A 79 1.15 -28.20 -34.94
N LEU A 80 1.51 -27.10 -35.60
CA LEU A 80 2.62 -26.22 -35.20
C LEU A 80 2.27 -25.45 -33.92
N ALA A 81 1.03 -24.93 -33.81
CA ALA A 81 0.53 -24.32 -32.59
C ALA A 81 0.56 -25.29 -31.39
N ALA A 82 0.26 -26.58 -31.61
CA ALA A 82 0.37 -27.61 -30.57
C ALA A 82 1.82 -27.98 -30.20
N GLN A 83 2.79 -27.84 -31.12
CA GLN A 83 4.21 -28.04 -30.83
C GLN A 83 4.79 -26.87 -30.03
N PHE A 84 4.43 -25.64 -30.39
CA PHE A 84 4.76 -24.47 -29.60
C PHE A 84 4.08 -24.51 -28.24
N SER A 85 2.80 -24.91 -28.15
CA SER A 85 2.11 -25.10 -26.86
C SER A 85 2.76 -26.17 -25.99
N PHE A 86 3.20 -27.32 -26.51
CA PHE A 86 3.91 -28.32 -25.69
C PHE A 86 5.30 -27.82 -25.26
N ALA A 87 6.04 -27.17 -26.16
CA ALA A 87 7.34 -26.60 -25.83
C ALA A 87 7.20 -25.44 -24.83
N GLU A 88 6.17 -24.60 -24.97
CA GLU A 88 5.83 -23.52 -24.06
C GLU A 88 5.34 -24.07 -22.72
N ASP A 89 4.43 -25.05 -22.68
CA ASP A 89 3.99 -25.70 -21.45
C ASP A 89 5.17 -26.37 -20.73
N PHE A 90 6.05 -27.03 -21.48
CA PHE A 90 7.28 -27.64 -20.94
C PHE A 90 8.26 -26.57 -20.43
N ILE A 91 8.50 -25.50 -21.20
CA ILE A 91 9.36 -24.37 -20.82
C ILE A 91 8.76 -23.59 -19.64
N GLU A 92 7.44 -23.45 -19.57
CA GLU A 92 6.72 -22.75 -18.51
C GLU A 92 6.71 -23.60 -17.23
N GLU A 93 6.59 -24.93 -17.33
CA GLU A 93 6.74 -25.87 -16.22
C GLU A 93 8.21 -25.90 -15.72
N VAL A 94 9.18 -25.82 -16.64
CA VAL A 94 10.62 -25.64 -16.40
C VAL A 94 10.95 -24.27 -15.79
N ALA A 95 10.16 -23.23 -16.06
CA ALA A 95 10.37 -21.88 -15.54
C ALA A 95 9.65 -21.62 -14.20
N LYS A 96 8.50 -22.28 -13.97
CA LYS A 96 7.73 -22.24 -12.71
C LYS A 96 8.42 -22.99 -11.58
N THR A 97 9.28 -23.94 -11.93
CA THR A 97 10.09 -24.71 -11.00
C THR A 97 11.55 -24.34 -11.21
N ASP A 98 12.37 -24.33 -10.15
CA ASP A 98 13.81 -24.32 -10.34
C ASP A 98 14.13 -25.69 -10.98
N PHE A 99 14.08 -25.80 -12.31
CA PHE A 99 13.91 -27.10 -12.99
C PHE A 99 15.00 -28.07 -12.57
N LEU A 100 16.22 -27.63 -12.27
CA LEU A 100 17.28 -28.55 -11.80
C LEU A 100 17.14 -28.97 -10.33
N ARG A 101 16.42 -28.21 -9.50
CA ARG A 101 16.09 -28.57 -8.11
C ARG A 101 14.82 -29.42 -8.01
N THR A 102 13.90 -29.23 -8.94
CA THR A 102 12.54 -29.81 -8.94
C THR A 102 12.34 -30.90 -9.99
N SER A 103 13.20 -30.99 -11.01
CA SER A 103 13.34 -32.21 -11.84
C SER A 103 13.90 -33.36 -11.03
N GLY A 104 14.55 -33.09 -9.88
CA GLY A 104 14.71 -34.09 -8.84
C GLY A 104 13.39 -34.79 -8.51
N PHE A 105 12.25 -34.08 -8.55
CA PHE A 105 10.88 -34.59 -8.26
C PHE A 105 10.23 -35.32 -9.45
N LYS A 106 10.22 -34.72 -10.66
CA LYS A 106 9.65 -35.40 -11.85
C LYS A 106 10.51 -36.59 -12.29
N MET A 107 11.82 -36.53 -12.02
CA MET A 107 12.76 -37.62 -12.21
C MET A 107 12.70 -38.61 -11.04
N THR A 108 12.45 -38.25 -9.78
CA THR A 108 12.22 -39.26 -8.71
C THR A 108 10.90 -40.02 -8.88
N GLU A 109 9.78 -39.35 -9.18
CA GLU A 109 8.51 -40.03 -9.50
C GLU A 109 8.62 -40.86 -10.79
N SER A 110 9.36 -40.37 -11.79
CA SER A 110 9.64 -41.17 -12.99
C SER A 110 10.67 -42.28 -12.74
N LEU A 111 11.61 -42.14 -11.80
CA LEU A 111 12.64 -43.14 -11.49
C LEU A 111 12.09 -44.29 -10.66
N GLU A 112 11.13 -44.04 -9.76
CA GLU A 112 10.35 -45.10 -9.11
C GLU A 112 9.58 -45.95 -10.13
N ASN A 113 9.17 -45.35 -11.26
CA ASN A 113 8.57 -46.09 -12.38
C ASN A 113 9.62 -46.66 -13.36
N LEU A 114 10.73 -45.98 -13.65
CA LEU A 114 11.74 -46.43 -14.62
C LEU A 114 12.58 -47.61 -14.12
N SER A 115 12.86 -47.66 -12.82
CA SER A 115 13.47 -48.84 -12.17
C SER A 115 12.59 -50.10 -12.31
N ASN A 116 11.29 -49.95 -12.58
CA ASN A 116 10.37 -51.06 -12.86
C ASN A 116 10.24 -51.42 -14.36
N ILE A 117 10.80 -50.64 -15.30
CA ILE A 117 10.55 -50.82 -16.75
C ILE A 117 11.85 -51.00 -17.57
N PHE A 118 13.02 -50.65 -17.02
CA PHE A 118 14.31 -50.79 -17.70
C PHE A 118 15.20 -51.85 -17.03
N ASP A 119 15.24 -53.06 -17.60
CA ASP A 119 16.08 -54.18 -17.11
C ASP A 119 17.31 -54.42 -18.00
N ARG A 120 17.12 -54.47 -19.33
CA ARG A 120 18.22 -54.74 -20.29
C ARG A 120 18.28 -53.69 -21.41
N PRO A 121 19.45 -53.10 -21.69
CA PRO A 121 19.60 -52.16 -22.80
C PRO A 121 19.41 -52.87 -24.14
N ASN A 122 18.85 -52.17 -25.13
CA ASN A 122 18.73 -52.71 -26.49
C ASN A 122 20.13 -52.92 -27.09
N PRO A 123 20.52 -54.16 -27.48
CA PRO A 123 21.87 -54.47 -27.96
C PRO A 123 22.21 -53.79 -29.29
N LYS A 124 21.22 -53.27 -30.02
CA LYS A 124 21.44 -52.48 -31.24
C LYS A 124 21.94 -51.06 -30.98
N ILE A 125 21.93 -50.60 -29.72
CA ILE A 125 22.41 -49.28 -29.34
C ILE A 125 23.77 -49.45 -28.66
N PRO A 126 24.86 -48.87 -29.20
CA PRO A 126 26.18 -48.98 -28.61
C PRO A 126 26.33 -47.99 -27.44
N PHE A 127 25.75 -48.33 -26.28
CA PHE A 127 25.71 -47.46 -25.10
C PHE A 127 27.11 -47.11 -24.58
N GLU A 128 28.00 -48.10 -24.44
CA GLU A 128 29.37 -47.89 -23.94
C GLU A 128 30.21 -47.03 -24.89
N GLU A 129 30.21 -47.35 -26.19
CA GLU A 129 30.98 -46.60 -27.20
C GLU A 129 30.52 -45.14 -27.32
N LYS A 130 29.22 -44.87 -27.15
CA LYS A 130 28.65 -43.52 -27.21
C LYS A 130 28.58 -42.81 -25.86
N ASN A 131 29.13 -43.42 -24.80
CA ASN A 131 29.08 -42.92 -23.43
C ASN A 131 27.66 -42.53 -22.98
N LEU A 132 26.66 -43.33 -23.38
CA LEU A 132 25.26 -43.15 -23.02
C LEU A 132 24.95 -44.00 -21.78
N ARG A 133 24.29 -43.41 -20.78
CA ARG A 133 23.86 -44.10 -19.57
C ARG A 133 22.40 -43.78 -19.30
N VAL A 134 21.63 -44.80 -18.95
CA VAL A 134 20.26 -44.64 -18.47
C VAL A 134 20.31 -44.58 -16.94
N PRO A 135 19.92 -43.46 -16.30
CA PRO A 135 19.91 -43.37 -14.85
C PRO A 135 18.80 -44.27 -14.28
N LEU A 136 19.15 -45.17 -13.36
CA LEU A 136 18.21 -46.06 -12.67
C LEU A 136 17.90 -45.60 -11.24
N GLU A 137 18.73 -44.70 -10.73
CA GLU A 137 18.61 -44.10 -9.41
C GLU A 137 18.80 -42.58 -9.51
N PRO A 138 18.27 -41.80 -8.55
CA PRO A 138 18.48 -40.36 -8.50
C PRO A 138 19.98 -40.03 -8.49
N THR A 139 20.48 -39.54 -9.62
CA THR A 139 21.91 -39.29 -9.82
C THR A 139 22.18 -37.79 -9.72
N PRO A 140 23.11 -37.33 -8.86
CA PRO A 140 23.48 -35.93 -8.77
C PRO A 140 23.99 -35.38 -10.11
N TRP A 141 23.64 -34.13 -10.41
CA TRP A 141 24.20 -33.44 -11.56
C TRP A 141 25.70 -33.17 -11.35
N PRO A 142 26.58 -33.40 -12.34
CA PRO A 142 28.02 -33.13 -12.19
C PRO A 142 28.30 -31.65 -11.86
N GLU A 143 29.05 -31.39 -10.79
CA GLU A 143 29.32 -30.03 -10.29
C GLU A 143 30.29 -29.25 -11.19
N ASP A 144 31.16 -29.95 -11.92
CA ASP A 144 32.19 -29.38 -12.79
C ASP A 144 31.70 -29.11 -14.22
N ARG A 145 30.38 -29.18 -14.45
CA ARG A 145 29.75 -29.02 -15.76
C ARG A 145 28.52 -28.13 -15.68
N THR A 146 28.30 -27.37 -16.73
CA THR A 146 27.07 -26.60 -16.91
C THR A 146 25.87 -27.55 -16.92
N GLY A 147 24.82 -27.20 -16.18
CA GLY A 147 23.53 -27.89 -16.20
C GLY A 147 22.82 -27.72 -17.53
N ARG A 148 23.19 -28.53 -18.54
CA ARG A 148 22.61 -28.47 -19.89
C ARG A 148 21.94 -29.78 -20.27
N VAL A 149 20.69 -29.70 -20.70
CA VAL A 149 19.85 -30.83 -21.10
C VAL A 149 19.43 -30.64 -22.55
N SER A 150 19.33 -31.74 -23.29
CA SER A 150 18.80 -31.79 -24.65
C SER A 150 17.47 -32.56 -24.64
N VAL A 151 16.43 -31.98 -25.22
CA VAL A 151 15.09 -32.57 -25.31
C VAL A 151 14.71 -32.73 -26.77
N ASN A 152 14.40 -33.97 -27.16
CA ASN A 152 13.96 -34.32 -28.52
C ASN A 152 12.49 -34.76 -28.51
N SER A 153 11.73 -34.36 -29.53
CA SER A 153 10.36 -34.84 -29.77
C SER A 153 10.17 -35.15 -31.25
N PHE A 154 9.73 -36.38 -31.54
CA PHE A 154 9.51 -36.89 -32.90
C PHE A 154 8.05 -37.32 -33.04
N LYS A 155 7.28 -36.63 -33.90
CA LYS A 155 5.88 -36.99 -34.16
C LYS A 155 5.79 -37.96 -35.34
N ILE A 156 4.75 -38.80 -35.35
CA ILE A 156 4.49 -39.77 -36.42
C ILE A 156 4.30 -39.13 -37.80
N GLY A 157 3.84 -37.87 -37.84
CA GLY A 157 3.70 -37.07 -39.06
C GLY A 157 5.02 -36.51 -39.63
N GLY A 158 6.17 -36.89 -39.07
CA GLY A 158 7.50 -36.52 -39.60
C GLY A 158 8.07 -35.19 -39.08
N ALA A 159 7.27 -34.39 -38.36
CA ALA A 159 7.75 -33.17 -37.72
C ALA A 159 8.58 -33.49 -36.47
N ASN A 160 9.79 -32.91 -36.41
CA ASN A 160 10.78 -33.16 -35.37
C ASN A 160 11.17 -31.84 -34.71
N ALA A 161 11.29 -31.84 -33.38
CA ALA A 161 11.76 -30.69 -32.61
C ALA A 161 12.89 -31.10 -31.67
N HIS A 162 13.89 -30.23 -31.54
CA HIS A 162 15.03 -30.39 -30.63
C HIS A 162 15.28 -29.08 -29.90
N VAL A 163 15.34 -29.14 -28.57
CA VAL A 163 15.59 -27.98 -27.70
C VAL A 163 16.76 -28.29 -26.77
N VAL A 164 17.67 -27.33 -26.64
CA VAL A 164 18.77 -27.37 -25.68
C VAL A 164 18.48 -26.37 -24.57
N ILE A 165 18.42 -26.84 -23.33
CA ILE A 165 18.06 -26.07 -22.14
C ILE A 165 19.28 -25.98 -21.24
N GLU A 166 19.51 -24.81 -20.69
CA GLU A 166 20.62 -24.54 -19.77
C GLU A 166 20.11 -24.00 -18.43
N SER A 167 20.87 -24.30 -17.36
CA SER A 167 20.61 -23.82 -16.00
C SER A 167 20.59 -22.29 -15.93
N ALA A 168 19.49 -21.73 -15.41
CA ALA A 168 19.40 -20.30 -15.10
C ALA A 168 20.51 -19.86 -14.14
N ALA A 169 20.91 -20.71 -13.17
CA ALA A 169 22.00 -20.42 -12.24
C ALA A 169 23.38 -20.39 -12.90
N ALA A 170 23.59 -21.15 -13.98
CA ALA A 170 24.82 -21.06 -14.76
C ALA A 170 24.88 -19.77 -15.59
N PHE A 171 23.73 -19.28 -16.06
CA PHE A 171 23.64 -18.05 -16.85
C PHE A 171 23.67 -16.78 -15.99
N LEU A 172 22.90 -16.74 -14.89
CA LEU A 172 22.77 -15.57 -14.02
C LEU A 172 23.85 -15.50 -12.92
N GLY A 173 24.69 -16.55 -12.82
CA GLY A 173 25.48 -16.82 -11.62
C GLY A 173 24.60 -17.34 -10.48
N ARG A 174 25.18 -18.06 -9.53
CA ARG A 174 24.48 -18.34 -8.27
C ARG A 174 24.26 -16.99 -7.59
N LEU A 175 23.01 -16.55 -7.54
CA LEU A 175 22.62 -15.45 -6.67
C LEU A 175 22.87 -15.91 -5.23
N GLU A 176 24.06 -15.60 -4.71
CA GLU A 176 24.34 -15.80 -3.30
C GLU A 176 23.31 -14.97 -2.53
N ARG A 177 22.47 -15.66 -1.74
CA ARG A 177 21.66 -14.97 -0.75
C ARG A 177 22.64 -14.18 0.12
N PRO A 178 22.40 -12.89 0.40
CA PRO A 178 23.20 -12.15 1.37
C PRO A 178 23.27 -13.00 2.65
N SER A 179 24.46 -13.53 2.94
CA SER A 179 24.67 -14.53 4.00
C SER A 179 24.64 -13.92 5.39
N VAL A 180 24.48 -12.60 5.47
CA VAL A 180 24.46 -11.83 6.71
C VAL A 180 23.23 -10.95 6.67
N PRO A 181 22.21 -11.21 7.51
CA PRO A 181 21.23 -10.18 7.82
C PRO A 181 22.00 -8.94 8.26
N ASP A 182 21.76 -7.78 7.64
CA ASP A 182 22.26 -6.49 8.13
C ASP A 182 22.08 -6.49 9.66
N PRO A 183 23.09 -6.20 10.48
CA PRO A 183 22.93 -6.15 11.94
C PRO A 183 21.78 -5.23 12.38
N MET A 184 21.36 -4.28 11.54
CA MET A 184 20.16 -3.49 11.76
C MET A 184 18.85 -4.20 11.37
N SER A 185 18.88 -5.19 10.48
CA SER A 185 17.72 -6.03 10.13
C SER A 185 17.26 -6.93 11.27
N SER A 186 18.13 -7.34 12.19
CA SER A 186 17.74 -8.08 13.40
C SER A 186 17.05 -7.20 14.46
N ILE A 187 17.33 -5.88 14.44
CA ILE A 187 16.57 -4.89 15.23
C ILE A 187 15.15 -4.73 14.66
N TRP A 188 14.95 -5.10 13.38
CA TRP A 188 13.69 -5.06 12.67
C TRP A 188 13.07 -6.45 12.49
N ASN A 189 13.06 -7.28 13.55
CA ASN A 189 12.09 -8.38 13.68
C ASN A 189 10.68 -7.78 13.73
N GLN A 190 10.24 -7.24 12.60
CA GLN A 190 9.02 -6.48 12.44
C GLN A 190 7.93 -7.43 12.00
N ALA A 191 6.78 -7.27 12.62
CA ALA A 191 5.52 -7.74 12.10
C ALA A 191 5.41 -7.44 10.58
N GLN A 192 5.26 -8.50 9.79
CA GLN A 192 5.13 -8.44 8.33
C GLN A 192 3.66 -8.56 7.95
N LEU A 193 3.24 -7.74 6.98
CA LEU A 193 1.91 -7.82 6.38
C LEU A 193 1.91 -8.86 5.25
N MET A 194 1.19 -9.94 5.45
CA MET A 194 0.93 -10.96 4.42
C MET A 194 -0.41 -10.70 3.77
N THR A 195 -0.43 -10.39 2.48
CA THR A 195 -1.67 -10.14 1.73
C THR A 195 -2.09 -11.37 0.94
N TYR A 196 -3.36 -11.76 1.02
CA TYR A 196 -3.91 -12.89 0.27
C TYR A 196 -5.07 -12.43 -0.61
N SER A 197 -5.16 -13.02 -1.80
CA SER A 197 -6.32 -12.82 -2.65
C SER A 197 -6.71 -14.08 -3.43
N ALA A 198 -8.00 -14.19 -3.77
CA ALA A 198 -8.55 -15.25 -4.61
C ALA A 198 -9.82 -14.80 -5.36
N ASN A 199 -10.27 -15.60 -6.33
CA ASN A 199 -11.54 -15.35 -7.02
C ASN A 199 -12.77 -15.81 -6.21
N THR A 200 -12.62 -16.79 -5.32
CA THR A 200 -13.71 -17.34 -4.49
C THR A 200 -13.32 -17.39 -3.02
N ALA A 201 -14.32 -17.29 -2.14
CA ALA A 201 -14.10 -17.28 -0.69
C ALA A 201 -13.41 -18.59 -0.20
N ASP A 202 -13.79 -19.74 -0.76
CA ASP A 202 -13.16 -21.02 -0.41
C ASP A 202 -11.70 -21.10 -0.86
N SER A 203 -11.39 -20.55 -2.03
CA SER A 203 -10.01 -20.46 -2.49
C SER A 203 -9.19 -19.53 -1.61
N LEU A 204 -9.77 -18.42 -1.14
CA LEU A 204 -9.10 -17.52 -0.20
C LEU A 204 -8.82 -18.22 1.14
N ARG A 205 -9.78 -18.97 1.69
CA ARG A 205 -9.56 -19.76 2.91
C ARG A 205 -8.39 -20.73 2.76
N ARG A 206 -8.33 -21.45 1.65
CA ARG A 206 -7.22 -22.37 1.35
C ARG A 206 -5.89 -21.62 1.18
N GLN A 207 -5.90 -20.45 0.51
CA GLN A 207 -4.70 -19.64 0.33
C GLN A 207 -4.14 -19.19 1.68
N VAL A 208 -4.97 -18.69 2.59
CA VAL A 208 -4.55 -18.31 3.95
C VAL A 208 -3.88 -19.51 4.65
N VAL A 209 -4.58 -20.64 4.78
CA VAL A 209 -4.07 -21.82 5.50
C VAL A 209 -2.77 -22.36 4.89
N ASN A 210 -2.69 -22.42 3.56
CA ASN A 210 -1.50 -22.94 2.88
C ASN A 210 -0.30 -22.01 3.04
N ASN A 211 -0.50 -20.69 2.92
CA ASN A 211 0.59 -19.73 3.11
C ASN A 211 1.03 -19.68 4.57
N GLN A 212 0.12 -19.72 5.54
CA GLN A 212 0.48 -19.81 6.96
C GLN A 212 1.31 -21.06 7.26
N ARG A 213 0.92 -22.22 6.73
CA ARG A 213 1.70 -23.47 6.86
C ARG A 213 3.09 -23.36 6.21
N TYR A 214 3.19 -22.68 5.07
CA TYR A 214 4.46 -22.45 4.40
C TYR A 214 5.36 -21.50 5.21
N ILE A 215 4.81 -20.37 5.67
CA ILE A 215 5.50 -19.37 6.50
C ILE A 215 6.05 -20.01 7.77
N ALA A 216 5.25 -20.84 8.46
CA ALA A 216 5.68 -21.52 9.69
C ALA A 216 6.90 -22.45 9.49
N LYS A 217 7.15 -22.90 8.25
CA LYS A 217 8.31 -23.74 7.89
C LYS A 217 9.50 -22.95 7.32
N HIS A 218 9.31 -21.67 7.01
CA HIS A 218 10.24 -20.83 6.25
C HIS A 218 10.35 -19.43 6.86
N THR A 219 10.56 -19.37 8.18
CA THR A 219 10.59 -18.11 8.93
C THR A 219 11.79 -17.23 8.56
N GLU A 220 12.85 -17.83 8.02
CA GLU A 220 14.08 -17.16 7.60
C GLU A 220 13.92 -16.29 6.34
N ILE A 221 12.82 -16.44 5.60
CA ILE A 221 12.52 -15.67 4.38
C ILE A 221 11.20 -14.90 4.46
N LEU A 222 10.76 -14.56 5.69
CA LEU A 222 9.46 -13.91 5.93
C LEU A 222 9.25 -12.64 5.07
N ASN A 223 10.30 -11.81 4.95
CA ASN A 223 10.26 -10.58 4.16
C ASN A 223 10.06 -10.84 2.66
N ASP A 224 10.70 -11.88 2.11
CA ASP A 224 10.57 -12.26 0.70
C ASP A 224 9.16 -12.80 0.41
N ILE A 225 8.57 -13.53 1.37
CA ILE A 225 7.18 -14.00 1.28
C ILE A 225 6.22 -12.81 1.26
N ALA A 226 6.36 -11.86 2.20
CA ALA A 226 5.54 -10.66 2.27
C ALA A 226 5.63 -9.84 0.96
N TYR A 227 6.86 -9.58 0.49
CA TYR A 227 7.10 -8.91 -0.78
C TYR A 227 6.46 -9.64 -1.97
N THR A 228 6.62 -10.96 -2.04
CA THR A 228 6.06 -11.76 -3.14
C THR A 228 4.54 -11.71 -3.16
N LEU A 229 3.90 -11.86 -2.00
CA LEU A 229 2.46 -11.80 -1.85
C LEU A 229 1.88 -10.42 -2.19
N ALA A 230 2.59 -9.35 -1.84
CA ALA A 230 2.13 -7.97 -2.08
C ALA A 230 2.41 -7.48 -3.50
N ALA A 231 3.64 -7.68 -3.99
CA ALA A 231 4.15 -7.05 -5.22
C ALA A 231 4.22 -7.99 -6.43
N ARG A 232 4.21 -9.31 -6.22
CA ARG A 232 4.46 -10.33 -7.28
C ARG A 232 3.27 -11.27 -7.49
N ARG A 233 2.08 -10.89 -7.02
CA ARG A 233 0.82 -11.62 -7.22
C ARG A 233 -0.29 -10.67 -7.68
N ALA A 234 -1.19 -11.22 -8.47
CA ALA A 234 -2.42 -10.51 -8.86
C ALA A 234 -3.29 -10.25 -7.61
N GLN A 235 -3.96 -9.10 -7.60
CA GLN A 235 -4.81 -8.67 -6.50
C GLN A 235 -6.29 -8.95 -6.82
N LEU A 236 -6.77 -10.14 -6.47
CA LEU A 236 -8.09 -10.65 -6.82
C LEU A 236 -9.21 -10.14 -5.86
N PRO A 237 -10.50 -10.34 -6.20
CA PRO A 237 -11.61 -9.71 -5.48
C PRO A 237 -11.81 -10.19 -4.04
N GLN A 238 -11.58 -11.46 -3.73
CA GLN A 238 -11.66 -11.95 -2.34
C GLN A 238 -10.32 -11.67 -1.69
N ARG A 239 -10.29 -10.92 -0.59
CA ARG A 239 -9.06 -10.49 0.07
C ARG A 239 -9.07 -10.76 1.57
N ALA A 240 -7.89 -11.05 2.10
CA ALA A 240 -7.60 -11.10 3.52
C ALA A 240 -6.12 -10.73 3.72
N PHE A 241 -5.74 -10.44 4.96
CA PHE A 241 -4.34 -10.28 5.32
C PHE A 241 -4.04 -10.93 6.67
N SER A 242 -2.77 -11.27 6.90
CA SER A 242 -2.26 -11.61 8.23
C SER A 242 -1.13 -10.67 8.62
N ILE A 243 -1.00 -10.42 9.91
CA ILE A 243 0.19 -9.82 10.51
C ILE A 243 1.01 -10.95 11.14
N MET A 244 2.26 -11.11 10.70
CA MET A 244 3.14 -12.22 11.07
C MET A 244 4.42 -11.70 11.72
N GLU A 245 4.80 -12.24 12.87
CA GLU A 245 6.06 -11.88 13.53
C GLU A 245 6.85 -13.16 13.82
N ASN A 246 8.09 -13.24 13.32
CA ASN A 246 8.95 -14.43 13.46
C ASN A 246 8.26 -15.75 13.03
N GLY A 247 7.38 -15.68 12.03
CA GLY A 247 6.60 -16.83 11.53
C GLY A 247 5.37 -17.19 12.38
N ILE A 248 5.09 -16.42 13.43
CA ILE A 248 3.90 -16.57 14.28
C ILE A 248 2.84 -15.59 13.81
N GLU A 249 1.63 -16.08 13.62
CA GLU A 249 0.47 -15.26 13.30
C GLU A 249 0.04 -14.44 14.53
N LEU A 250 0.04 -13.12 14.41
CA LEU A 250 -0.50 -12.20 15.42
C LEU A 250 -2.00 -11.95 15.21
N ASN A 251 -2.40 -11.84 13.95
CA ASN A 251 -3.78 -11.54 13.55
C ASN A 251 -3.99 -11.97 12.10
N THR A 252 -5.15 -12.55 11.79
CA THR A 252 -5.67 -12.66 10.43
C THR A 252 -7.01 -11.95 10.31
N SER A 253 -7.12 -11.11 9.29
CA SER A 253 -8.33 -10.35 9.01
C SER A 253 -9.51 -11.26 8.65
N THR A 254 -10.72 -10.72 8.75
CA THR A 254 -11.87 -11.35 8.11
C THR A 254 -11.67 -11.42 6.60
N LEU A 255 -12.24 -12.46 5.99
CA LEU A 255 -12.24 -12.64 4.54
C LEU A 255 -13.36 -11.78 3.95
N VAL A 256 -12.99 -10.85 3.06
CA VAL A 256 -13.93 -9.89 2.49
C VAL A 256 -13.85 -9.88 0.98
N LYS A 257 -14.98 -9.61 0.33
CA LYS A 257 -14.99 -9.24 -1.09
C LYS A 257 -14.65 -7.76 -1.18
N ALA A 258 -13.54 -7.44 -1.84
CA ALA A 258 -13.15 -6.08 -2.14
C ALA A 258 -14.24 -5.39 -2.97
N PRO A 259 -14.55 -4.11 -2.69
CA PRO A 259 -15.47 -3.34 -3.51
C PRO A 259 -14.95 -3.20 -4.94
N SER A 260 -15.87 -3.10 -5.90
CA SER A 260 -15.54 -2.93 -7.32
C SER A 260 -14.97 -1.55 -7.64
N THR A 261 -15.24 -0.57 -6.79
CA THR A 261 -14.73 0.80 -6.88
C THR A 261 -13.80 1.09 -5.69
N PRO A 262 -12.74 1.88 -5.86
CA PRO A 262 -11.96 2.39 -4.73
C PRO A 262 -12.86 3.13 -3.75
N ASN A 263 -12.64 2.94 -2.45
CA ASN A 263 -13.32 3.72 -1.43
C ASN A 263 -12.64 5.09 -1.30
N ASP A 264 -13.46 6.13 -1.15
CA ASP A 264 -12.98 7.45 -0.75
C ASP A 264 -12.46 7.39 0.69
N LEU A 265 -11.14 7.48 0.85
CA LEU A 265 -10.50 7.45 2.16
C LEU A 265 -10.41 8.87 2.74
N ALA A 266 -11.01 9.08 3.91
CA ALA A 266 -10.82 10.28 4.70
C ALA A 266 -9.79 10.05 5.83
N LEU A 267 -8.87 10.99 6.02
CA LEU A 267 -7.98 11.02 7.19
C LEU A 267 -8.52 12.01 8.23
N VAL A 268 -8.64 11.55 9.47
CA VAL A 268 -9.13 12.36 10.60
C VAL A 268 -7.98 12.64 11.55
N PHE A 269 -7.70 13.92 11.79
CA PHE A 269 -6.61 14.42 12.61
C PHE A 269 -7.16 14.91 13.94
N THR A 270 -6.74 14.29 15.03
CA THR A 270 -7.22 14.62 16.37
C THR A 270 -6.56 15.88 16.92
N GLY A 271 -7.30 16.59 17.78
CA GLY A 271 -6.74 17.67 18.59
C GLY A 271 -5.90 17.16 19.76
N GLN A 272 -5.56 18.07 20.68
CA GLN A 272 -4.91 17.71 21.93
C GLN A 272 -5.84 16.85 22.82
N GLY A 273 -5.29 15.81 23.45
CA GLY A 273 -5.97 14.93 24.40
C GLY A 273 -5.63 13.45 24.22
N ALA A 274 -5.16 13.04 23.04
CA ALA A 274 -4.81 11.66 22.72
C ALA A 274 -3.34 11.30 22.98
N GLN A 275 -2.52 12.27 23.38
CA GLN A 275 -1.08 12.10 23.55
C GLN A 275 -0.73 11.32 24.82
N TRP A 276 0.33 10.53 24.72
CA TRP A 276 0.87 9.74 25.83
C TRP A 276 2.41 9.68 25.76
N PRO A 277 3.11 9.61 26.92
CA PRO A 277 4.58 9.56 26.94
C PRO A 277 5.13 8.36 26.17
N GLY A 278 6.03 8.60 25.21
CA GLY A 278 6.58 7.55 24.34
C GLY A 278 5.77 7.24 23.08
N MET A 279 4.74 8.04 22.74
CA MET A 279 3.83 7.76 21.62
C MET A 279 4.46 7.59 20.23
N ALA A 280 5.72 8.00 20.06
CA ALA A 280 6.45 7.95 18.80
C ALA A 280 7.61 6.93 18.79
N LEU A 281 7.95 6.35 19.95
CA LEU A 281 9.21 5.64 20.17
C LEU A 281 9.38 4.45 19.22
N GLU A 282 8.40 3.57 19.16
CA GLU A 282 8.47 2.35 18.35
C GLU A 282 8.60 2.67 16.86
N LEU A 283 7.84 3.65 16.36
CA LEU A 283 7.90 4.07 14.95
C LEU A 283 9.20 4.82 14.62
N MET A 284 9.77 5.56 15.57
CA MET A 284 11.10 6.19 15.38
C MET A 284 12.23 5.17 15.27
N LEU A 285 12.08 4.00 15.90
CA LEU A 285 13.06 2.90 15.83
C LEU A 285 12.84 1.99 14.61
N SER A 286 11.58 1.74 14.27
CA SER A 286 11.18 0.76 13.24
C SER A 286 11.00 1.36 11.84
N ASN A 287 10.65 2.65 11.72
CA ASN A 287 10.32 3.26 10.45
C ASN A 287 11.24 4.44 10.10
N ARG A 288 12.06 4.27 9.06
CA ARG A 288 13.03 5.29 8.62
C ARG A 288 12.36 6.58 8.16
N VAL A 289 11.22 6.51 7.47
CA VAL A 289 10.49 7.70 6.97
C VAL A 289 9.94 8.50 8.14
N PHE A 290 9.29 7.82 9.09
CA PHE A 290 8.78 8.43 10.31
C PHE A 290 9.89 9.16 11.09
N ALA A 291 11.01 8.47 11.32
CA ALA A 291 12.15 9.03 12.05
C ALA A 291 12.80 10.22 11.31
N GLN A 292 12.91 10.15 9.98
CA GLN A 292 13.45 11.25 9.17
C GLN A 292 12.53 12.47 9.16
N SER A 293 11.22 12.27 9.10
CA SER A 293 10.22 13.34 9.16
C SER A 293 10.33 14.13 10.47
N ILE A 294 10.40 13.42 11.61
CA ILE A 294 10.58 14.06 12.93
C ILE A 294 11.93 14.80 13.00
N ARG A 295 13.04 14.16 12.60
CA ARG A 295 14.38 14.79 12.60
C ARG A 295 14.42 16.07 11.75
N HIS A 296 13.70 16.08 10.63
CA HIS A 296 13.61 17.24 9.76
C HIS A 296 12.93 18.41 10.47
N MET A 297 11.73 18.20 11.00
CA MET A 297 10.98 19.24 11.73
C MET A 297 11.67 19.69 13.02
N ASP A 298 12.36 18.78 13.69
CA ASP A 298 13.19 19.07 14.87
C ASP A 298 14.38 19.98 14.53
N LYS A 299 15.00 19.79 13.36
CA LYS A 299 16.00 20.72 12.82
C LYS A 299 15.39 22.07 12.47
N VAL A 300 14.18 22.12 11.92
CA VAL A 300 13.49 23.37 11.58
C VAL A 300 13.28 24.22 12.83
N LEU A 301 12.76 23.64 13.92
CA LEU A 301 12.53 24.38 15.16
C LEU A 301 13.83 24.90 15.79
N ARG A 302 14.92 24.11 15.77
CA ARG A 302 16.24 24.54 16.26
C ARG A 302 16.85 25.72 15.49
N LEU A 303 16.46 25.91 14.23
CA LEU A 303 16.98 26.99 13.40
C LEU A 303 16.19 28.29 13.54
N LEU A 304 15.09 28.29 14.31
CA LEU A 304 14.37 29.52 14.62
C LEU A 304 15.22 30.40 15.55
N PRO A 305 15.25 31.73 15.36
CA PRO A 305 15.97 32.65 16.25
C PRO A 305 15.57 32.54 17.73
N ASP A 306 14.28 32.29 17.96
CA ASP A 306 13.60 32.08 19.24
C ASP A 306 13.04 30.64 19.33
N GLY A 307 13.79 29.69 18.76
CA GLY A 307 13.49 28.27 18.82
C GLY A 307 13.50 27.71 20.26
N PRO A 308 12.91 26.52 20.46
CA PRO A 308 12.82 25.91 21.77
C PRO A 308 14.21 25.57 22.34
N SER A 309 14.36 25.68 23.66
CA SER A 309 15.55 25.21 24.39
C SER A 309 15.60 23.68 24.56
N TRP A 310 14.69 22.96 23.89
CA TRP A 310 14.46 21.52 23.99
C TRP A 310 14.26 20.96 22.57
N ALA A 311 14.45 19.65 22.38
CA ALA A 311 14.29 19.00 21.08
C ALA A 311 13.02 18.11 21.04
N LEU A 312 12.36 18.06 19.89
CA LEU A 312 11.16 17.21 19.66
C LEU A 312 11.48 15.74 19.99
N ILE A 313 12.62 15.25 19.49
CA ILE A 313 13.07 13.86 19.67
C ILE A 313 13.31 13.54 21.14
N GLU A 314 13.92 14.46 21.88
CA GLU A 314 14.21 14.26 23.30
C GLU A 314 12.91 14.19 24.11
N GLU A 315 11.98 15.12 23.89
CA GLU A 315 10.69 15.11 24.60
C GLU A 315 9.83 13.89 24.24
N LEU A 316 9.84 13.43 22.99
CA LEU A 316 9.13 12.20 22.57
C LEU A 316 9.72 10.94 23.21
N ASN A 317 11.02 10.95 23.53
CA ASN A 317 11.71 9.80 24.13
C ASN A 317 11.59 9.75 25.66
N LYS A 318 11.06 10.80 26.31
CA LYS A 318 10.98 10.82 27.77
C LYS A 318 9.97 9.81 28.30
N PRO A 319 10.33 9.05 29.35
CA PRO A 319 9.37 8.21 30.06
C PRO A 319 8.37 9.08 30.83
N LYS A 320 7.25 8.46 31.25
CA LYS A 320 6.11 9.13 31.87
C LYS A 320 6.50 10.03 33.05
N GLU A 321 7.48 9.63 33.85
CA GLU A 321 7.90 10.28 35.08
C GLU A 321 8.58 11.63 34.84
N SER A 322 9.18 11.83 33.66
CA SER A 322 9.91 13.05 33.28
C SER A 322 9.23 13.79 32.13
N SER A 323 8.11 13.27 31.63
CA SER A 323 7.45 13.78 30.44
C SER A 323 6.74 15.10 30.72
N ARG A 324 7.02 16.10 29.87
CA ARG A 324 6.39 17.42 29.88
C ARG A 324 5.24 17.52 28.88
N LEU A 325 4.78 16.38 28.36
CA LEU A 325 3.78 16.28 27.29
C LEU A 325 2.39 16.83 27.67
N GLN A 326 2.16 17.22 28.92
CA GLN A 326 0.95 17.92 29.35
C GLN A 326 1.09 19.45 29.30
N GLU A 327 2.31 19.99 29.20
CA GLU A 327 2.54 21.41 29.04
C GLU A 327 2.09 21.87 27.65
N VAL A 328 1.32 22.95 27.58
CA VAL A 328 0.70 23.42 26.32
C VAL A 328 1.75 23.70 25.24
N CYS A 329 2.84 24.39 25.61
CA CYS A 329 3.93 24.74 24.69
C CYS A 329 4.71 23.53 24.15
N ILE A 330 4.63 22.37 24.83
CA ILE A 330 5.27 21.12 24.42
C ILE A 330 4.30 20.25 23.63
N SER A 331 3.09 20.07 24.15
CA SER A 331 2.08 19.15 23.62
C SER A 331 1.62 19.49 22.20
N GLN A 332 1.42 20.76 21.87
CA GLN A 332 0.97 21.17 20.54
C GLN A 332 1.96 20.75 19.43
N PRO A 333 3.24 21.18 19.44
CA PRO A 333 4.20 20.77 18.41
C PRO A 333 4.47 19.27 18.41
N LEU A 334 4.45 18.58 19.57
CA LEU A 334 4.65 17.13 19.63
C LEU A 334 3.49 16.32 19.04
N CYS A 335 2.24 16.74 19.25
CA CYS A 335 1.10 16.11 18.60
C CYS A 335 1.15 16.32 17.09
N THR A 336 1.46 17.54 16.65
CA THR A 336 1.52 17.88 15.22
C THR A 336 2.64 17.13 14.49
N VAL A 337 3.86 17.07 15.06
CA VAL A 337 4.99 16.39 14.42
C VAL A 337 4.71 14.90 14.21
N VAL A 338 4.07 14.24 15.18
CA VAL A 338 3.70 12.82 15.08
C VAL A 338 2.66 12.60 13.99
N GLN A 339 1.63 13.44 13.92
CA GLN A 339 0.60 13.32 12.89
C GLN A 339 1.16 13.56 11.48
N ILE A 340 2.08 14.52 11.31
CA ILE A 340 2.81 14.73 10.04
C ILE A 340 3.66 13.51 9.69
N ALA A 341 4.43 12.97 10.63
CA ALA A 341 5.28 11.82 10.39
C ALA A 341 4.47 10.54 10.05
N LEU A 342 3.27 10.38 10.62
CA LEU A 342 2.33 9.32 10.24
C LEU A 342 1.85 9.48 8.79
N VAL A 343 1.51 10.71 8.36
CA VAL A 343 1.14 11.01 6.97
C VAL A 343 2.27 10.66 6.02
N ASP A 344 3.50 11.07 6.33
CA ASP A 344 4.66 10.77 5.50
C ASP A 344 4.90 9.27 5.39
N THR A 345 4.77 8.56 6.51
CA THR A 345 4.93 7.11 6.57
C THR A 345 3.93 6.40 5.68
N ILE A 346 2.64 6.68 5.87
CA ILE A 346 1.55 6.03 5.13
C ILE A 346 1.64 6.31 3.62
N ARG A 347 2.09 7.51 3.24
CA ARG A 347 2.31 7.85 1.82
C ARG A 347 3.52 7.13 1.23
N ALA A 348 4.63 7.09 1.95
CA ALA A 348 5.86 6.47 1.46
C ALA A 348 5.77 4.94 1.40
N THR A 349 5.06 4.30 2.33
CA THR A 349 4.99 2.83 2.41
C THR A 349 3.82 2.24 1.63
N ALA A 350 2.65 2.88 1.66
CA ALA A 350 1.43 2.33 1.07
C ALA A 350 0.91 3.12 -0.14
N GLY A 351 1.53 4.26 -0.48
CA GLY A 351 1.07 5.12 -1.57
C GLY A 351 -0.31 5.74 -1.33
N ILE A 352 -0.82 5.67 -0.09
CA ILE A 352 -2.17 6.12 0.26
C ILE A 352 -2.27 7.63 0.08
N LYS A 353 -3.27 8.07 -0.69
CA LYS A 353 -3.63 9.48 -0.87
C LYS A 353 -5.06 9.67 -0.37
N PRO A 354 -5.31 10.55 0.62
CA PRO A 354 -6.66 10.79 1.09
C PRO A 354 -7.51 11.45 0.01
N PHE A 355 -8.77 11.03 -0.09
CA PHE A 355 -9.80 11.76 -0.81
C PHE A 355 -10.21 13.02 -0.03
N ALA A 356 -10.27 12.92 1.30
CA ALA A 356 -10.64 14.01 2.20
C ALA A 356 -9.77 14.02 3.47
N VAL A 357 -9.66 15.18 4.10
CA VAL A 357 -9.02 15.34 5.41
C VAL A 357 -9.92 16.15 6.33
N VAL A 358 -9.99 15.78 7.60
CA VAL A 358 -10.74 16.54 8.62
C VAL A 358 -9.84 16.69 9.84
N GLY A 359 -9.70 17.92 10.34
CA GLY A 359 -8.96 18.21 11.56
C GLY A 359 -9.90 18.64 12.67
N HIS A 360 -9.67 18.11 13.88
CA HIS A 360 -10.31 18.61 15.08
C HIS A 360 -9.40 19.62 15.76
N SER A 361 -9.81 20.89 15.84
CA SER A 361 -9.04 21.94 16.55
C SER A 361 -7.58 22.01 16.05
N SER A 362 -6.58 21.80 16.92
CA SER A 362 -5.16 21.76 16.57
C SER A 362 -4.79 20.69 15.54
N GLY A 363 -5.60 19.63 15.41
CA GLY A 363 -5.44 18.61 14.37
C GLY A 363 -5.57 19.17 12.95
N GLU A 364 -6.20 20.33 12.76
CA GLU A 364 -6.25 21.01 11.47
C GLU A 364 -4.86 21.33 10.91
N MET A 365 -3.86 21.57 11.76
CA MET A 365 -2.48 21.79 11.32
C MET A 365 -1.97 20.60 10.49
N ALA A 366 -2.12 19.38 11.01
CA ALA A 366 -1.71 18.18 10.30
C ALA A 366 -2.62 17.87 9.09
N ALA A 367 -3.92 18.19 9.17
CA ALA A 367 -4.84 18.03 8.04
C ALA A 367 -4.45 18.92 6.85
N VAL A 368 -4.12 20.20 7.10
CA VAL A 368 -3.69 21.17 6.08
C VAL A 368 -2.35 20.76 5.47
N TYR A 369 -1.45 20.16 6.26
CA TYR A 369 -0.25 19.51 5.73
C TYR A 369 -0.59 18.33 4.81
N ALA A 370 -1.42 17.40 5.28
CA ALA A 370 -1.76 16.18 4.56
C ALA A 370 -2.40 16.44 3.19
N CYS A 371 -3.11 17.56 3.06
CA CYS A 371 -3.75 17.97 1.81
C CYS A 371 -2.90 18.94 0.96
N GLY A 372 -1.65 19.20 1.38
CA GLY A 372 -0.61 19.91 0.61
C GLY A 372 -0.69 21.42 0.61
N LYS A 373 -1.49 22.03 1.48
CA LYS A 373 -1.63 23.49 1.57
C LYS A 373 -0.49 24.13 2.35
N LEU A 374 0.05 23.42 3.34
CA LEU A 374 1.27 23.79 4.06
C LEU A 374 2.32 22.69 3.93
N THR A 375 3.60 23.09 3.94
CA THR A 375 4.76 22.24 4.10
C THR A 375 4.88 21.77 5.56
N SER A 376 5.71 20.75 5.81
CA SER A 376 6.03 20.30 7.17
C SER A 376 6.63 21.44 8.01
N ASN A 377 7.44 22.30 7.38
CA ASN A 377 8.13 23.42 8.03
C ASN A 377 7.14 24.49 8.46
N GLU A 378 6.26 24.89 7.54
CA GLU A 378 5.13 25.78 7.79
C GLU A 378 4.33 25.32 9.01
N THR A 379 3.94 24.05 8.98
CA THR A 379 3.03 23.48 9.96
C THR A 379 3.67 23.32 11.34
N ILE A 380 4.92 22.83 11.42
CA ILE A 380 5.57 22.66 12.74
C ILE A 380 5.87 23.99 13.42
N VAL A 381 6.25 25.01 12.65
CA VAL A 381 6.52 26.34 13.22
C VAL A 381 5.22 27.00 13.70
N ALA A 382 4.14 26.86 12.95
CA ALA A 382 2.82 27.30 13.39
C ALA A 382 2.39 26.60 14.69
N ALA A 383 2.58 25.27 14.78
CA ALA A 383 2.27 24.50 15.99
C ALA A 383 3.11 24.93 17.20
N TYR A 384 4.40 25.18 17.00
CA TYR A 384 5.31 25.66 18.04
C TYR A 384 4.84 27.01 18.61
N TYR A 385 4.69 28.03 17.78
CA TYR A 385 4.28 29.34 18.26
C TYR A 385 2.86 29.37 18.81
N ARG A 386 1.94 28.54 18.28
CA ARG A 386 0.60 28.39 18.87
C ARG A 386 0.70 27.82 20.29
N GLY A 387 1.59 26.86 20.53
CA GLY A 387 1.89 26.35 21.86
C GLY A 387 2.43 27.43 22.81
N ILE A 388 3.36 28.26 22.33
CA ILE A 388 3.94 29.38 23.11
C ILE A 388 2.84 30.37 23.53
N VAL A 389 2.14 30.96 22.56
CA VAL A 389 1.16 32.01 22.84
C VAL A 389 -0.04 31.49 23.65
N SER A 390 -0.47 30.24 23.44
CA SER A 390 -1.53 29.64 24.27
C SER A 390 -1.11 29.49 25.74
N SER A 391 0.18 29.32 26.03
CA SER A 391 0.68 29.25 27.41
C SER A 391 0.80 30.63 28.10
N GLU A 392 0.65 31.71 27.35
CA GLU A 392 0.73 33.10 27.86
C GLU A 392 -0.63 33.67 28.29
N VAL A 393 -1.73 32.94 28.05
CA VAL A 393 -3.08 33.39 28.40
C VAL A 393 -3.21 33.52 29.91
N THR A 394 -3.48 34.75 30.39
CA THR A 394 -3.53 35.04 31.83
C THR A 394 -4.91 34.80 32.45
N LYS A 395 -5.97 34.78 31.64
CA LYS A 395 -7.34 34.55 32.09
C LYS A 395 -7.53 33.10 32.54
N SER A 396 -8.17 32.93 33.71
CA SER A 396 -8.56 31.62 34.23
C SER A 396 -9.73 31.03 33.42
N GLY A 397 -9.40 30.12 32.50
CA GLY A 397 -10.33 29.45 31.62
C GLY A 397 -10.57 27.98 31.98
N ALA A 398 -11.63 27.40 31.43
CA ALA A 398 -11.83 25.97 31.45
C ALA A 398 -12.60 25.49 30.21
N MET A 399 -12.56 24.18 29.98
CA MET A 399 -13.38 23.50 28.99
C MET A 399 -14.09 22.31 29.62
N ALA A 400 -15.27 21.97 29.11
CA ALA A 400 -16.00 20.79 29.55
C ALA A 400 -16.69 20.07 28.40
N ALA A 401 -16.67 18.74 28.45
CA ALA A 401 -17.45 17.88 27.56
C ALA A 401 -18.85 17.68 28.13
N VAL A 402 -19.86 17.91 27.29
CA VAL A 402 -21.27 17.79 27.63
C VAL A 402 -21.94 16.84 26.64
N GLY A 403 -22.66 15.83 27.14
CA GLY A 403 -23.42 14.83 26.38
C GLY A 403 -24.77 15.35 25.89
N LEU A 404 -24.83 16.62 25.48
CA LEU A 404 -26.03 17.28 24.96
C LEU A 404 -25.72 17.88 23.60
N GLY A 405 -26.73 18.02 22.74
CA GLY A 405 -26.61 18.75 21.48
C GLY A 405 -26.60 20.28 21.66
N ARG A 406 -26.30 21.02 20.59
CA ARG A 406 -26.29 22.51 20.58
C ARG A 406 -27.59 23.11 21.13
N THR A 407 -28.73 22.63 20.65
CA THR A 407 -30.04 23.17 21.06
C THR A 407 -30.33 22.89 22.54
N GLU A 408 -29.89 21.73 23.03
CA GLU A 408 -30.14 21.30 24.41
C GLU A 408 -29.19 21.95 25.42
N VAL A 409 -27.95 22.25 25.03
CA VAL A 409 -26.98 22.94 25.91
C VAL A 409 -27.28 24.43 26.03
N ASN A 410 -27.85 25.05 24.98
CA ASN A 410 -28.07 26.49 24.90
C ASN A 410 -28.78 27.12 26.12
N PRO A 411 -29.86 26.53 26.69
CA PRO A 411 -30.53 27.07 27.87
C PRO A 411 -29.63 27.18 29.12
N PHE A 412 -28.59 26.34 29.19
CA PHE A 412 -27.64 26.33 30.31
C PHE A 412 -26.51 27.34 30.13
N LEU A 413 -26.24 27.80 28.90
CA LEU A 413 -25.14 28.73 28.64
C LEU A 413 -25.37 30.08 29.34
N ARG A 414 -24.26 30.70 29.75
CA ARG A 414 -24.21 31.98 30.46
C ARG A 414 -23.16 32.87 29.81
N LEU A 415 -23.27 34.19 29.99
CA LEU A 415 -22.28 35.13 29.48
C LEU A 415 -20.87 34.73 29.95
N GLY A 416 -19.91 34.65 29.03
CA GLY A 416 -18.55 34.20 29.32
C GLY A 416 -18.31 32.70 29.13
N VAL A 417 -19.32 31.93 28.72
CA VAL A 417 -19.19 30.52 28.27
C VAL A 417 -19.91 30.34 26.94
N GLY A 418 -19.25 29.68 25.99
CA GLY A 418 -19.81 29.36 24.68
C GLY A 418 -19.53 27.91 24.28
N ILE A 419 -20.13 27.49 23.16
CA ILE A 419 -19.82 26.21 22.52
C ILE A 419 -18.50 26.38 21.76
N ALA A 420 -17.48 25.64 22.16
CA ALA A 420 -16.17 25.57 21.49
C ALA A 420 -16.21 24.61 20.30
N CYS A 421 -16.75 23.40 20.51
CA CYS A 421 -16.81 22.34 19.50
C CYS A 421 -18.18 21.65 19.53
N GLU A 422 -18.69 21.29 18.36
CA GLU A 422 -19.80 20.36 18.19
C GLU A 422 -19.24 19.04 17.66
N ASN A 423 -19.06 18.06 18.55
CA ASN A 423 -18.40 16.80 18.22
C ASN A 423 -19.37 15.78 17.62
N SER A 424 -20.65 15.85 18.01
CA SER A 424 -21.74 15.05 17.46
C SER A 424 -23.09 15.75 17.71
N PRO A 425 -24.21 15.25 17.13
CA PRO A 425 -25.55 15.79 17.40
C PRO A 425 -25.94 15.81 18.89
N SER A 426 -25.31 14.98 19.72
CA SER A 426 -25.53 14.86 21.17
C SER A 426 -24.24 15.04 21.98
N SER A 427 -23.23 15.71 21.43
CA SER A 427 -21.99 15.97 22.15
C SER A 427 -21.37 17.30 21.76
N VAL A 428 -21.27 18.19 22.74
CA VAL A 428 -20.63 19.50 22.61
C VAL A 428 -19.50 19.64 23.62
N THR A 429 -18.55 20.50 23.28
CA THR A 429 -17.56 21.00 24.23
C THR A 429 -17.83 22.47 24.49
N ILE A 430 -18.04 22.84 25.74
CA ILE A 430 -18.20 24.24 26.17
C ILE A 430 -16.86 24.78 26.67
N SER A 431 -16.62 26.08 26.45
CA SER A 431 -15.40 26.76 26.87
C SER A 431 -15.65 28.20 27.31
N GLY A 432 -14.90 28.65 28.32
CA GLY A 432 -14.98 30.01 28.82
C GLY A 432 -14.43 30.17 30.23
N ASN A 433 -14.99 31.12 30.99
CA ASN A 433 -14.57 31.42 32.36
C ASN A 433 -14.72 30.19 33.28
N ALA A 434 -13.66 29.81 33.99
CA ALA A 434 -13.63 28.57 34.79
C ALA A 434 -14.79 28.47 35.80
N HIS A 435 -15.01 29.52 36.61
CA HIS A 435 -16.08 29.55 37.61
C HIS A 435 -17.50 29.48 36.99
N ILE A 436 -17.67 29.97 35.76
CA ILE A 436 -18.96 29.91 35.06
C ILE A 436 -19.18 28.51 34.50
N ILE A 437 -18.13 27.88 33.94
CA ILE A 437 -18.18 26.48 33.48
C ILE A 437 -18.64 25.56 34.61
N GLU A 438 -18.10 25.72 35.81
CA GLU A 438 -18.51 24.92 36.98
C GLU A 438 -20.01 25.10 37.29
N SER A 439 -20.51 26.33 37.31
CA SER A 439 -21.93 26.62 37.53
C SER A 439 -22.83 26.02 36.45
N VAL A 440 -22.40 26.09 35.18
CA VAL A 440 -23.12 25.50 34.04
C VAL A 440 -23.15 23.97 34.18
N LEU A 441 -22.03 23.34 34.53
CA LEU A 441 -21.97 21.89 34.74
C LEU A 441 -22.85 21.42 35.89
N THR A 442 -22.90 22.16 37.00
CA THR A 442 -23.80 21.84 38.12
C THR A 442 -25.26 21.85 37.66
N GLN A 443 -25.69 22.92 36.95
CA GLN A 443 -27.06 23.01 36.42
C GLN A 443 -27.39 21.89 35.43
N ILE A 444 -26.44 21.52 34.57
CA ILE A 444 -26.63 20.41 33.64
C ILE A 444 -26.78 19.09 34.41
N ARG A 445 -25.92 18.80 35.39
CA ARG A 445 -26.01 17.57 36.19
C ARG A 445 -27.31 17.47 36.99
N GLU A 446 -27.84 18.60 37.46
CA GLU A 446 -29.13 18.64 38.16
C GLU A 446 -30.31 18.40 37.20
N ALA A 447 -30.28 19.00 36.01
CA ALA A 447 -31.38 18.88 35.04
C ALA A 447 -31.32 17.59 34.20
N LYS A 448 -30.13 17.02 34.03
CA LYS A 448 -29.79 15.91 33.12
C LYS A 448 -28.76 14.97 33.78
N PRO A 449 -29.15 14.25 34.87
CA PRO A 449 -28.22 13.47 35.69
C PRO A 449 -27.57 12.30 34.96
N ASP A 450 -28.21 11.76 33.92
CA ASP A 450 -27.71 10.63 33.13
C ASP A 450 -26.75 11.05 32.01
N ASP A 451 -26.67 12.35 31.69
CA ASP A 451 -25.86 12.88 30.60
C ASP A 451 -24.44 13.23 31.06
N LEU A 452 -23.45 13.04 30.17
CA LEU A 452 -22.06 13.38 30.44
C LEU A 452 -21.93 14.89 30.72
N ALA A 453 -21.32 15.27 31.84
CA ALA A 453 -20.96 16.65 32.14
C ALA A 453 -19.62 16.66 32.89
N ARG A 454 -18.51 16.74 32.14
CA ARG A 454 -17.15 16.52 32.68
C ARG A 454 -16.19 17.63 32.29
N LEU A 455 -15.51 18.20 33.29
CA LEU A 455 -14.41 19.13 33.08
C LEU A 455 -13.25 18.43 32.35
N LEU A 456 -12.68 19.09 31.35
CA LEU A 456 -11.48 18.63 30.67
C LEU A 456 -10.24 19.02 31.48
N LYS A 457 -9.16 18.24 31.34
CA LYS A 457 -7.88 18.51 32.02
C LYS A 457 -7.09 19.60 31.27
N VAL A 458 -7.68 20.78 31.15
CA VAL A 458 -7.08 21.97 30.56
C VAL A 458 -7.50 23.19 31.38
N ASP A 459 -6.53 24.05 31.65
CA ASP A 459 -6.68 25.35 32.33
C ASP A 459 -6.91 26.52 31.36
N THR A 460 -6.90 26.20 30.07
CA THR A 460 -7.02 27.16 28.97
C THR A 460 -8.38 27.00 28.28
N ALA A 461 -9.11 28.10 28.13
CA ALA A 461 -10.40 28.12 27.43
C ALA A 461 -10.23 28.26 25.91
N TYR A 462 -9.78 27.19 25.24
CA TYR A 462 -9.63 27.18 23.77
C TYR A 462 -10.96 27.43 23.05
N HIS A 463 -10.89 28.05 21.86
CA HIS A 463 -12.07 28.39 21.04
C HIS A 463 -13.08 29.28 21.78
N SER A 464 -12.55 30.22 22.57
CA SER A 464 -13.34 31.21 23.29
C SER A 464 -12.72 32.59 23.19
N HIS A 465 -13.44 33.60 23.68
CA HIS A 465 -12.97 34.98 23.83
C HIS A 465 -11.67 35.12 24.67
N HIS A 466 -11.27 34.10 25.43
CA HIS A 466 -9.99 34.12 26.16
C HIS A 466 -8.82 34.19 25.21
N MET A 467 -8.90 33.46 24.10
CA MET A 467 -7.81 33.36 23.16
C MET A 467 -7.53 34.70 22.46
N GLN A 468 -8.51 35.62 22.36
CA GLN A 468 -8.29 36.97 21.79
C GLN A 468 -7.11 37.73 22.43
N GLU A 469 -6.78 37.46 23.69
CA GLU A 469 -5.65 38.05 24.41
C GLU A 469 -4.30 37.84 23.71
N VAL A 470 -4.13 36.70 23.06
CA VAL A 470 -2.84 36.25 22.48
C VAL A 470 -2.91 36.10 20.95
N GLY A 471 -4.04 36.44 20.34
CA GLY A 471 -4.29 36.26 18.90
C GLY A 471 -3.39 37.13 18.04
N ASP A 472 -3.29 38.42 18.34
CA ASP A 472 -2.44 39.36 17.59
C ASP A 472 -0.96 39.00 17.68
N ARG A 473 -0.53 38.48 18.84
CA ARG A 473 0.83 37.97 19.04
C ARG A 473 1.11 36.77 18.14
N TYR A 474 0.18 35.81 18.08
CA TYR A 474 0.31 34.66 17.20
C TYR A 474 0.42 35.07 15.72
N LEU A 475 -0.44 35.98 15.27
CA LEU A 475 -0.41 36.52 13.90
C LEU A 475 0.93 37.21 13.58
N THR A 476 1.46 37.97 14.54
CA THR A 476 2.75 38.65 14.42
C THR A 476 3.90 37.65 14.26
N LEU A 477 3.92 36.58 15.07
CA LEU A 477 4.95 35.53 14.95
C LEU A 477 4.87 34.80 13.59
N MET A 478 3.66 34.61 13.06
CA MET A 478 3.43 34.02 11.74
C MET A 478 3.77 34.93 10.56
N SER A 479 3.77 36.26 10.76
CA SER A 479 4.08 37.24 9.71
C SER A 479 5.57 37.60 9.63
N LEU A 480 6.25 37.68 10.78
CA LEU A 480 7.69 38.01 10.89
C LEU A 480 8.64 36.87 10.51
N SER A 481 8.07 35.69 10.27
CA SER A 481 8.82 34.48 10.05
C SER A 481 9.34 34.33 8.61
N ASP A 482 10.65 34.57 8.40
CA ASP A 482 11.37 34.35 7.14
C ASP A 482 11.45 32.87 6.68
N TRP A 483 10.93 31.91 7.46
CA TRP A 483 10.96 30.49 7.12
C TRP A 483 10.16 30.15 5.85
N LYS A 484 9.26 31.04 5.40
CA LYS A 484 8.52 30.92 4.12
C LYS A 484 9.45 30.82 2.90
N SER A 485 10.68 31.30 3.00
CA SER A 485 11.65 31.33 1.89
C SER A 485 12.44 30.04 1.68
N ASN A 486 12.50 29.13 2.66
CA ASN A 486 13.24 27.86 2.60
C ASN A 486 12.33 26.62 2.35
N SER A 487 11.23 26.83 1.61
CA SER A 487 10.21 25.82 1.33
C SER A 487 10.78 24.58 0.65
N THR A 488 10.68 23.42 1.32
CA THR A 488 10.57 22.14 0.63
C THR A 488 9.30 22.15 -0.25
N SER A 489 9.26 21.35 -1.31
CA SER A 489 8.11 21.32 -2.22
C SER A 489 6.82 20.99 -1.47
N ARG A 490 5.78 21.82 -1.62
CA ARG A 490 4.41 21.49 -1.17
C ARG A 490 3.99 20.15 -1.76
N LEU A 491 3.23 19.38 -0.99
CA LEU A 491 2.71 18.11 -1.47
C LEU A 491 1.76 18.36 -2.66
N GLY A 492 1.95 17.64 -3.77
CA GLY A 492 1.14 17.83 -4.96
C GLY A 492 -0.37 17.68 -4.68
N SER A 493 -1.14 18.70 -5.03
CA SER A 493 -2.57 18.86 -4.72
C SER A 493 -3.53 18.21 -5.74
N ALA A 494 -3.05 17.27 -6.54
CA ALA A 494 -3.83 16.76 -7.67
C ALA A 494 -5.02 15.91 -7.20
N GLY A 495 -6.24 16.44 -7.40
CA GLY A 495 -7.50 15.67 -7.34
C GLY A 495 -8.21 15.61 -5.98
N VAL A 496 -7.73 16.28 -4.93
CA VAL A 496 -8.43 16.34 -3.64
C VAL A 496 -9.54 17.38 -3.72
N LYS A 497 -10.81 16.98 -3.53
CA LYS A 497 -11.92 17.93 -3.36
C LYS A 497 -11.83 18.50 -1.94
N TYR A 498 -11.80 19.82 -1.84
CA TYR A 498 -11.65 20.53 -0.57
C TYR A 498 -12.99 21.15 -0.18
N GLU A 499 -13.57 20.66 0.91
CA GLU A 499 -14.60 21.39 1.64
C GLU A 499 -14.09 21.52 3.08
N TRP A 500 -13.75 22.74 3.47
CA TRP A 500 -13.22 22.99 4.81
C TRP A 500 -14.40 23.12 5.77
N ILE A 501 -14.59 22.09 6.60
CA ILE A 501 -15.63 22.05 7.62
C ILE A 501 -14.95 22.34 8.97
N PRO A 502 -15.00 23.59 9.48
CA PRO A 502 -14.43 23.90 10.78
C PRO A 502 -15.16 23.10 11.87
N THR A 503 -14.39 22.41 12.70
CA THR A 503 -14.93 21.70 13.88
C THR A 503 -15.08 22.61 15.10
N ALA A 504 -14.47 23.81 15.05
CA ALA A 504 -14.60 24.86 16.05
C ALA A 504 -15.59 25.94 15.61
N HIS A 505 -16.38 26.46 16.54
CA HIS A 505 -17.39 27.47 16.23
C HIS A 505 -16.73 28.76 15.70
N PRO A 506 -17.18 29.32 14.55
CA PRO A 506 -16.52 30.44 13.87
C PRO A 506 -16.51 31.79 14.63
N THR A 507 -17.11 31.89 15.82
CA THR A 507 -17.41 33.17 16.49
C THR A 507 -16.18 33.93 16.97
N TYR A 508 -15.02 33.28 17.12
CA TYR A 508 -13.89 33.88 17.82
C TYR A 508 -12.62 34.12 16.98
N GLY A 509 -12.63 33.87 15.66
CA GLY A 509 -11.53 34.29 14.77
C GLY A 509 -10.18 33.60 15.00
N TRP A 510 -10.19 32.41 15.62
CA TRP A 510 -8.99 31.67 16.06
C TRP A 510 -8.47 30.63 15.07
N ASN A 511 -8.96 30.68 13.84
CA ASN A 511 -8.49 29.83 12.77
C ASN A 511 -7.14 30.35 12.26
N LEU A 512 -6.28 29.45 11.76
CA LEU A 512 -5.00 29.80 11.15
C LEU A 512 -5.18 31.01 10.21
N PRO A 513 -4.20 31.91 10.04
CA PRO A 513 -4.30 33.11 9.18
C PRO A 513 -4.63 32.86 7.69
N PHE A 514 -4.91 31.61 7.31
CA PHE A 514 -5.47 31.16 6.04
C PHE A 514 -6.98 30.90 6.12
N THR A 515 -7.71 31.52 7.05
CA THR A 515 -9.17 31.42 7.18
C THR A 515 -9.85 32.04 5.95
N TYR A 516 -10.34 31.20 5.04
CA TYR A 516 -11.24 31.64 3.97
C TYR A 516 -12.68 31.37 4.39
N HIS A 517 -13.53 32.41 4.36
CA HIS A 517 -14.96 32.30 4.57
C HIS A 517 -15.64 31.64 3.36
N VAL A 518 -16.59 30.75 3.62
CA VAL A 518 -17.57 30.32 2.61
C VAL A 518 -18.85 31.12 2.83
N GLU A 519 -19.19 31.97 1.86
CA GLU A 519 -20.58 32.39 1.65
C GLU A 519 -21.34 31.23 1.01
N SER A 520 -22.57 31.02 1.48
CA SER A 520 -23.52 29.98 1.07
C SER A 520 -23.47 29.61 -0.41
N VAL A 521 -23.23 28.33 -0.71
CA VAL A 521 -23.62 27.78 -2.01
C VAL A 521 -25.11 27.47 -1.92
N ASN A 522 -25.90 28.28 -2.64
CA ASN A 522 -27.29 28.03 -2.93
C ASN A 522 -27.45 26.59 -3.45
N THR A 523 -28.37 25.86 -2.85
CA THR A 523 -29.00 24.70 -3.46
C THR A 523 -29.70 25.16 -4.74
N GLU A 524 -29.19 24.82 -5.92
CA GLU A 524 -29.99 24.53 -7.11
C GLU A 524 -29.13 23.95 -8.24
N ASN A 525 -29.66 22.84 -8.80
CA ASN A 525 -29.25 21.98 -9.92
C ASN A 525 -28.20 20.90 -9.69
#